data_AF-A0A534TLB9-F1
#
_entry.id   AF-A0A534TLB9-F1
#
_cell.length_a   1.000
_cell.length_b   1.000
_cell.length_c   1.000
_cell.angle_alpha   90.00
_cell.angle_beta   90.00
_cell.angle_gamma   90.00
#
_symmetry.space_group_name_H-M   'P 1'
#
loop_
_entity.id
_entity.type
_entity.pdbx_description
1 polymer ?
#
loop_
_entity_poly.entity_id
_entity_poly.type
_entity_poly.pdbx_seq_one_letter_code
_entity_poly.pdbx_strand_id
1 'polypeptide(L)'
;MRDARRIYELMVLTAWADGKVQAEEALAVHRIVAADPAFAQVGNKSEISRAIQKRISEKGLDASLREAASAIVEADRELAFRCCARVLSADGDLAVEDAQVLDALQELFGLSGEAVQRLMRDRNR
;
A
#
# COMPACT_ATOMS: atom_id res chain seq x y z
N MET A 1 8.84 6.85 -15.52
CA MET A 1 9.64 6.66 -14.30
C MET A 1 8.72 6.09 -13.25
N ARG A 2 9.10 4.98 -12.60
CA ARG A 2 8.31 4.41 -11.50
C ARG A 2 8.25 5.39 -10.35
N ASP A 3 7.07 5.68 -9.82
CA ASP A 3 6.96 6.57 -8.66
C ASP A 3 6.98 5.79 -7.35
N ALA A 4 8.18 5.32 -6.99
CA ALA A 4 8.39 4.52 -5.79
C ALA A 4 7.96 5.26 -4.51
N ARG A 5 7.99 6.60 -4.50
CA ARG A 5 7.55 7.39 -3.35
C ARG A 5 6.04 7.26 -3.17
N ARG A 6 5.26 7.40 -4.24
CA ARG A 6 3.80 7.28 -4.15
C ARG A 6 3.37 5.87 -3.76
N ILE A 7 4.04 4.84 -4.30
CA ILE A 7 3.78 3.45 -3.89
C ILE A 7 4.11 3.24 -2.41
N TYR A 8 5.23 3.78 -1.93
CA TYR A 8 5.59 3.72 -0.52
C TYR A 8 4.58 4.44 0.38
N GLU A 9 4.15 5.64 -0.01
CA GLU A 9 3.12 6.41 0.71
C GLU A 9 1.82 5.61 0.81
N LEU A 10 1.41 4.96 -0.28
CA LEU A 10 0.23 4.12 -0.29
C LEU A 10 0.40 2.91 0.65
N MET A 11 1.52 2.18 0.58
CA MET A 11 1.77 1.03 1.45
C MET A 11 1.69 1.37 2.93
N VAL A 12 2.24 2.52 3.34
CA VAL A 12 2.18 2.99 4.73
C VAL A 12 0.75 3.35 5.12
N LEU A 13 -0.02 3.96 4.22
CA LEU A 13 -1.45 4.24 4.45
C LEU A 13 -2.27 2.95 4.59
N THR A 14 -1.97 1.94 3.78
CA THR A 14 -2.67 0.65 3.82
C THR A 14 -2.41 -0.08 5.13
N ALA A 15 -1.16 -0.07 5.61
CA ALA A 15 -0.80 -0.65 6.91
C ALA A 15 -1.47 0.04 8.11
N TRP A 16 -2.12 1.19 7.91
CA TRP A 16 -2.78 1.96 8.96
C TRP A 16 -4.31 1.94 8.76
N ALA A 17 -4.81 1.14 7.83
CA ALA A 17 -6.17 1.23 7.31
C ALA A 17 -7.25 0.76 8.31
N ASP A 18 -6.88 -0.05 9.30
CA ASP A 18 -7.76 -0.44 10.40
C ASP A 18 -7.63 0.52 11.62
N GLY A 19 -6.84 1.59 11.48
CA GLY A 19 -6.51 2.55 12.54
C GLY A 19 -5.48 2.03 13.55
N LYS A 20 -4.94 0.84 13.34
CA LYS A 20 -3.82 0.26 14.07
C LYS A 20 -2.70 -0.04 13.09
N VAL A 21 -1.52 -0.31 13.62
CA VAL A 21 -0.38 -0.74 12.82
C VAL A 21 0.18 -1.93 13.53
N GLN A 22 0.07 -3.10 12.91
CA GLN A 22 0.66 -4.29 13.46
C GLN A 22 2.18 -4.27 13.21
N ALA A 23 2.95 -4.84 14.12
CA ALA A 23 4.40 -4.87 14.00
C ALA A 23 4.82 -5.65 12.73
N GLU A 24 4.05 -6.67 12.38
CA GLU A 24 4.19 -7.49 11.17
C GLU A 24 4.03 -6.67 9.88
N GLU A 25 3.01 -5.82 9.78
CA GLU A 25 2.74 -4.98 8.61
C GLU A 25 3.82 -3.93 8.42
N ALA A 26 4.24 -3.27 9.50
CA ALA A 26 5.34 -2.31 9.47
C ALA A 26 6.64 -2.99 9.02
N LEU A 27 6.92 -4.20 9.53
CA LEU A 27 8.09 -4.98 9.13
C LEU A 27 7.99 -5.44 7.66
N ALA A 28 6.80 -5.76 7.17
CA ALA A 28 6.58 -6.10 5.76
C ALA A 28 6.84 -4.91 4.83
N VAL A 29 6.39 -3.70 5.19
CA VAL A 29 6.74 -2.47 4.47
C VAL A 29 8.26 -2.32 4.39
N HIS A 30 8.96 -2.48 5.52
CA HIS A 30 10.42 -2.40 5.54
C HIS A 30 11.10 -3.48 4.67
N ARG A 31 10.62 -4.73 4.70
CA ARG A 31 11.16 -5.83 3.89
C ARG A 31 10.96 -5.59 2.39
N ILE A 32 9.77 -5.16 1.97
CA ILE A 32 9.47 -4.88 0.56
C ILE A 32 10.37 -3.74 0.04
N VAL A 33 10.50 -2.67 0.83
CA VAL A 33 11.34 -1.52 0.49
C VAL A 33 12.83 -1.87 0.44
N ALA A 34 13.30 -2.75 1.33
CA ALA A 34 14.69 -3.20 1.32
C ALA A 34 14.99 -4.18 0.16
N ALA A 35 14.00 -4.96 -0.27
CA ALA A 35 14.16 -5.96 -1.32
C ALA A 35 14.08 -5.40 -2.74
N ASP A 36 13.40 -4.27 -2.95
CA ASP A 36 13.23 -3.68 -4.29
C ASP A 36 14.06 -2.37 -4.44
N PRO A 37 15.11 -2.38 -5.28
CA PRO A 37 15.96 -1.22 -5.54
C PRO A 37 15.20 0.02 -6.04
N ALA A 38 13.99 -0.14 -6.59
CA ALA A 38 13.15 0.99 -6.98
C ALA A 38 12.84 1.91 -5.79
N PHE A 39 12.75 1.37 -4.57
CA PHE A 39 12.49 2.15 -3.36
C PHE A 39 13.72 2.77 -2.71
N ALA A 40 14.93 2.54 -3.26
CA ALA A 40 16.15 3.21 -2.82
C ALA A 40 16.06 4.73 -3.02
N GLN A 41 15.29 5.17 -4.01
CA GLN A 41 15.06 6.59 -4.33
C GLN A 41 13.97 7.24 -3.47
N VAL A 42 13.21 6.45 -2.70
CA VAL A 42 12.29 7.00 -1.70
C VAL A 42 13.15 7.62 -0.62
N GLY A 43 13.19 8.95 -0.60
CA GLY A 43 14.02 9.78 0.29
C GLY A 43 13.78 9.52 1.78
N ASN A 44 13.66 10.57 2.59
CA ASN A 44 13.56 10.38 4.03
C ASN A 44 12.21 9.72 4.43
N LYS A 45 12.23 8.41 4.61
CA LYS A 45 11.05 7.59 4.94
C LYS A 45 10.37 8.06 6.23
N SER A 46 11.14 8.51 7.21
CA SER A 46 10.60 9.03 8.48
C SER A 46 9.83 10.34 8.33
N GLU A 47 10.25 11.21 7.40
CA GLU A 47 9.52 12.44 7.07
C GLU A 47 8.23 12.12 6.32
N ILE A 48 8.29 11.14 5.41
CA ILE A 48 7.13 10.68 4.65
C ILE A 48 6.08 10.09 5.61
N SER A 49 6.47 9.19 6.52
CA SER A 49 5.54 8.62 7.51
C SER A 49 4.91 9.70 8.41
N ARG A 50 5.68 10.72 8.84
CA ARG A 50 5.14 11.84 9.59
C ARG A 50 4.14 12.68 8.80
N ALA A 51 4.43 12.94 7.52
CA ALA A 51 3.53 13.66 6.63
C ALA A 51 2.22 12.89 6.42
N ILE A 52 2.29 11.56 6.30
CA ILE A 52 1.11 10.68 6.22
C ILE A 52 0.31 10.74 7.52
N GLN A 53 0.96 10.67 8.68
CA GLN A 53 0.27 10.77 9.96
C GLN A 53 -0.48 12.07 10.13
N LYS A 54 0.18 13.19 9.82
CA LYS A 54 -0.46 14.50 9.82
C LYS A 54 -1.67 14.53 8.88
N ARG A 55 -1.51 13.97 7.68
CA ARG A 55 -2.57 13.88 6.68
C ARG A 55 -3.78 13.10 7.18
N ILE A 56 -3.57 11.93 7.80
CA ILE A 56 -4.63 11.11 8.39
C ILE A 56 -5.33 11.86 9.52
N SER A 57 -4.59 12.58 10.37
CA SER A 57 -5.18 13.39 11.44
C SER A 57 -6.04 14.55 10.91
N GLU A 58 -5.72 15.12 9.74
CA GLU A 58 -6.42 16.28 9.18
C GLU A 58 -7.70 15.93 8.42
N LYS A 59 -7.70 14.83 7.63
CA LYS A 59 -8.84 14.48 6.75
C LYS A 59 -9.35 13.05 6.92
N GLY A 60 -8.79 12.30 7.85
CA GLY A 60 -9.10 10.89 8.02
C GLY A 60 -8.31 9.98 7.07
N LEU A 61 -8.32 8.71 7.43
CA LEU A 61 -7.60 7.64 6.76
C LEU A 61 -8.16 7.38 5.35
N ASP A 62 -9.47 7.17 5.23
CA ASP A 62 -10.13 6.88 3.96
C ASP A 62 -9.86 7.94 2.88
N ALA A 63 -9.97 9.22 3.26
CA ALA A 63 -9.69 10.33 2.34
C ALA A 63 -8.20 10.36 1.95
N SER A 64 -7.31 10.08 2.90
CA SER A 64 -5.87 10.02 2.64
C SER A 64 -5.50 8.86 1.72
N LEU A 65 -6.12 7.69 1.89
CA LEU A 65 -5.92 6.51 1.06
C LEU A 65 -6.41 6.73 -0.36
N ARG A 66 -7.62 7.29 -0.54
CA ARG A 66 -8.15 7.65 -1.87
C ARG A 66 -7.28 8.66 -2.60
N GLU A 67 -6.77 9.67 -1.89
CA GLU A 67 -5.85 10.66 -2.48
C GLU A 67 -4.50 10.06 -2.88
N ALA A 68 -3.94 9.18 -2.04
CA ALA A 68 -2.69 8.49 -2.39
C ALA A 68 -2.87 7.56 -3.58
N ALA A 69 -3.98 6.80 -3.61
CA ALA A 69 -4.31 5.91 -4.72
C ALA A 69 -4.52 6.67 -6.04
N SER A 70 -5.22 7.81 -6.01
CA SER A 70 -5.46 8.61 -7.23
C SER A 70 -4.18 9.23 -7.80
N ALA A 71 -3.15 9.42 -6.97
CA ALA A 71 -1.85 9.89 -7.41
C ALA A 71 -1.00 8.81 -8.12
N ILE A 72 -1.39 7.54 -8.05
CA ILE A 72 -0.69 6.43 -8.72
C ILE A 72 -1.03 6.41 -10.21
N VAL A 73 0.02 6.52 -11.03
CA VAL A 73 -0.09 6.39 -12.49
C VAL A 73 -0.48 4.97 -12.89
N GLU A 74 -1.22 4.82 -13.97
CA GLU A 74 -1.79 3.54 -14.42
C GLU A 74 -0.74 2.42 -14.51
N ALA A 75 0.44 2.72 -15.04
CA ALA A 75 1.55 1.77 -15.19
C ALA A 75 2.08 1.20 -13.86
N ASP A 76 1.85 1.89 -12.74
CA ASP A 76 2.31 1.48 -11.41
C ASP A 76 1.18 0.88 -10.54
N ARG A 77 -0.08 0.87 -11.00
CA ARG A 77 -1.24 0.43 -10.20
C ARG A 77 -1.20 -1.05 -9.82
N GLU A 78 -0.85 -1.94 -10.74
CA GLU A 78 -0.71 -3.37 -10.43
C GLU A 78 0.40 -3.62 -9.40
N LEU A 79 1.51 -2.89 -9.52
CA LEU A 79 2.61 -2.99 -8.57
C LEU A 79 2.20 -2.46 -7.20
N ALA A 80 1.55 -1.28 -7.16
CA ALA A 80 1.05 -0.67 -5.94
C ALA A 80 0.07 -1.60 -5.23
N PHE A 81 -0.89 -2.17 -5.95
CA PHE A 81 -1.85 -3.13 -5.43
C PHE A 81 -1.15 -4.36 -4.84
N ARG A 82 -0.22 -4.97 -5.58
CA ARG A 82 0.53 -6.14 -5.10
C ARG A 82 1.36 -5.82 -3.85
N CYS A 83 1.97 -4.64 -3.78
CA CYS A 83 2.72 -4.22 -2.59
C CYS A 83 1.80 -4.05 -1.38
N CYS A 84 0.64 -3.41 -1.53
CA CYS A 84 -0.35 -3.26 -0.47
C CYS A 84 -0.87 -4.63 0.00
N ALA A 85 -1.17 -5.53 -0.94
CA ALA A 85 -1.60 -6.90 -0.64
C ALA A 85 -0.58 -7.70 0.17
N ARG A 86 0.73 -7.50 -0.06
CA ARG A 86 1.82 -8.13 0.70
C ARG A 86 1.95 -7.57 2.11
N VAL A 87 1.64 -6.29 2.28
CA VAL A 87 1.70 -5.62 3.58
C VAL A 87 0.57 -6.12 4.46
N LEU A 88 -0.65 -6.12 3.94
CA LEU A 88 -1.85 -6.52 4.68
C LEU A 88 -1.88 -8.01 5.03
N SER A 89 -1.19 -8.87 4.29
CA SER A 89 -1.12 -10.31 4.59
C SER A 89 0.20 -10.73 5.22
N ALA A 90 0.88 -9.80 5.90
CA ALA A 90 2.23 -10.02 6.41
C ALA A 90 2.27 -11.04 7.56
N ASP A 91 1.20 -11.12 8.32
CA ASP A 91 0.98 -12.09 9.41
C ASP A 91 0.51 -13.47 8.90
N GLY A 92 0.17 -13.57 7.61
CA GLY A 92 -0.25 -14.79 6.94
C GLY A 92 -1.75 -14.92 6.75
N ASP A 93 -2.54 -14.06 7.40
CA ASP A 93 -3.99 -13.98 7.24
C ASP A 93 -4.37 -12.67 6.54
N LEU A 94 -5.54 -12.63 5.91
CA LEU A 94 -6.09 -11.40 5.37
C LEU A 94 -7.42 -11.19 6.07
N ALA A 95 -7.46 -10.26 7.02
CA ALA A 95 -8.68 -9.99 7.77
C ALA A 95 -9.77 -9.40 6.86
N VAL A 96 -11.01 -9.36 7.36
CA VAL A 96 -12.13 -8.80 6.60
C VAL A 96 -11.90 -7.31 6.31
N GLU A 97 -11.37 -6.58 7.29
CA GLU A 97 -11.00 -5.18 7.16
C GLU A 97 -9.93 -4.97 6.08
N ASP A 98 -8.90 -5.83 6.04
CA ASP A 98 -7.84 -5.77 5.04
C ASP A 98 -8.35 -6.07 3.63
N ALA A 99 -9.26 -7.04 3.52
CA ALA A 99 -9.92 -7.36 2.25
C ALA A 99 -10.74 -6.18 1.73
N GLN A 100 -11.45 -5.45 2.60
CA GLN A 100 -12.20 -4.24 2.22
C GLN A 100 -11.28 -3.14 1.68
N VAL A 101 -10.08 -2.99 2.25
CA VAL A 101 -9.08 -2.04 1.75
C VAL A 101 -8.58 -2.44 0.36
N LEU A 102 -8.36 -3.73 0.12
CA LEU A 102 -7.98 -4.23 -1.20
C LEU A 102 -9.09 -4.08 -2.22
N ASP A 103 -10.34 -4.33 -1.84
CA ASP A 103 -11.50 -4.12 -2.72
C ASP A 103 -11.61 -2.64 -3.12
N ALA A 104 -11.43 -1.71 -2.16
CA ALA A 104 -11.40 -0.28 -2.45
C ALA A 104 -10.23 0.10 -3.39
N LEU A 105 -9.04 -0.47 -3.21
CA LEU A 105 -7.91 -0.24 -4.11
C LEU A 105 -8.15 -0.84 -5.50
N GLN A 106 -8.78 -2.01 -5.60
CA GLN A 106 -9.18 -2.62 -6.87
C GLN A 106 -10.09 -1.67 -7.64
N GLU A 107 -11.12 -1.12 -7.00
CA GLU A 107 -12.06 -0.17 -7.60
C GLU A 107 -11.34 1.13 -8.03
N LEU A 108 -10.53 1.72 -7.15
CA LEU A 108 -9.80 2.96 -7.42
C LEU A 108 -8.80 2.82 -8.58
N PHE A 109 -8.21 1.64 -8.72
CA PHE A 109 -7.27 1.35 -9.80
C PHE A 109 -7.93 0.85 -11.08
N GLY A 110 -9.21 0.48 -11.04
CA GLY A 110 -9.92 -0.12 -12.17
C GLY A 110 -9.40 -1.51 -12.54
N LEU A 111 -8.91 -2.27 -11.56
CA LEU A 111 -8.37 -3.61 -11.80
C LEU A 111 -9.52 -4.61 -11.97
N SER A 112 -9.41 -5.48 -12.99
CA SER A 112 -10.36 -6.57 -13.15
C SER A 112 -10.19 -7.61 -12.03
N GLY A 113 -11.28 -8.33 -11.70
CA GLY A 113 -11.21 -9.41 -10.72
C GLY A 113 -10.19 -10.49 -11.10
N GLU A 114 -10.00 -10.75 -12.40
CA GLU A 114 -8.97 -11.68 -12.89
C GLU A 114 -7.55 -11.16 -12.63
N ALA A 115 -7.30 -9.86 -12.85
CA ALA A 115 -6.02 -9.24 -12.56
C ALA A 115 -5.71 -9.30 -11.05
N VAL A 116 -6.70 -9.01 -10.20
CA VAL A 116 -6.56 -9.12 -8.74
C VAL A 116 -6.26 -10.56 -8.31
N GLN A 117 -7.00 -11.54 -8.82
CA GLN A 117 -6.77 -12.96 -8.53
C GLN A 117 -5.37 -13.41 -8.95
N ARG A 118 -4.88 -12.95 -10.12
CA ARG A 118 -3.50 -13.19 -10.56
C ARG A 118 -2.49 -12.57 -9.60
N LEU A 119 -2.66 -11.30 -9.25
CA LEU A 119 -1.77 -10.57 -8.34
C LEU A 119 -1.73 -11.18 -6.94
N MET A 120 -2.85 -11.69 -6.44
CA MET A 120 -2.94 -12.38 -5.15
C MET A 120 -2.22 -13.72 -5.15
N ARG A 121 -2.27 -14.49 -6.25
CA ARG A 121 -1.50 -15.73 -6.40
C ARG A 121 0.00 -15.49 -6.50
N ASP A 122 0.40 -14.43 -7.22
CA ASP A 122 1.82 -14.10 -7.46
C ASP A 122 2.44 -13.24 -6.34
N ARG A 123 1.72 -13.03 -5.24
CA ARG A 123 2.12 -12.14 -4.15
C ARG A 123 3.45 -12.50 -3.47
N ASN A 124 3.78 -13.79 -3.45
CA ASN A 124 4.96 -14.36 -2.79
C ASN A 124 6.13 -14.67 -3.75
N ARG A 125 5.97 -14.41 -5.06
CA ARG A 125 7.04 -14.54 -6.07
C ARG A 125 7.81 -13.24 -6.22
#